data_AF-A0A354GW90-F1
#
_entry.id   AF-A0A354GW90-F1
#
_cell.length_a   1.000
_cell.length_b   1.000
_cell.length_c   1.000
_cell.angle_alpha   90.00
_cell.angle_beta   90.00
_cell.angle_gamma   90.00
#
_symmetry.space_group_name_H-M   'P 1'
#
loop_
_entity.id
_entity.type
_entity.pdbx_description
1 polymer ?
#
loop_
_entity_poly.entity_id
_entity_poly.type
_entity_poly.pdbx_seq_one_letter_code
_entity_poly.pdbx_strand_id
1 'polypeptide(L)'
;MSKFNGGEVCVELVLELRKLAEQGADVPELVELVLQRLELNDRNGALPTILYFRTAFDLSLREALPLREWVGNRDRSEIDSLLIPAMQRKSWRQAREALPT
;
A
#
# COMPACT_ATOMS: atom_id res chain seq x y z
N MET A 1 -1.42 20.82 3.54
CA MET A 1 -2.74 20.29 3.18
C MET A 1 -2.48 18.96 2.51
N SER A 2 -3.11 17.85 2.94
CA SER A 2 -2.81 16.53 2.36
C SER A 2 -3.23 16.47 0.89
N LYS A 3 -2.47 15.71 0.07
CA LYS A 3 -2.84 15.42 -1.33
C LYS A 3 -3.90 14.33 -1.47
N PHE A 4 -4.35 13.74 -0.36
CA PHE A 4 -5.39 12.72 -0.38
C PHE A 4 -6.79 13.35 -0.47
N ASN A 5 -7.34 13.40 -1.68
CA ASN A 5 -8.69 13.90 -1.95
C ASN A 5 -9.78 12.84 -1.71
N GLY A 6 -9.91 12.38 -0.46
CA GLY A 6 -11.12 11.70 0.02
C GLY A 6 -11.53 10.40 -0.70
N GLY A 7 -10.64 9.74 -1.45
CA GLY A 7 -10.93 8.48 -2.13
C GLY A 7 -10.34 8.32 -3.53
N GLU A 8 -9.83 9.40 -4.14
CA GLU A 8 -9.13 9.29 -5.43
C GLU A 8 -7.76 8.63 -5.25
N VAL A 9 -7.56 7.51 -5.95
CA VAL A 9 -6.30 6.79 -5.99
C VAL A 9 -5.50 7.24 -7.20
N CYS A 10 -4.33 7.84 -6.96
CA CYS A 10 -3.39 8.17 -8.03
C CYS A 10 -2.76 6.90 -8.63
N VAL A 11 -2.96 6.69 -9.92
CA VAL A 11 -2.45 5.52 -10.66
C VAL A 11 -0.92 5.47 -10.63
N GLU A 12 -0.23 6.62 -10.73
CA GLU A 12 1.24 6.67 -10.68
C GLU A 12 1.79 6.10 -9.37
N LEU A 13 1.19 6.48 -8.23
CA LEU A 13 1.58 5.97 -6.92
C LEU A 13 1.28 4.47 -6.78
N VAL A 14 0.19 3.98 -7.39
CA VAL A 14 -0.08 2.53 -7.44
C VAL A 14 1.01 1.78 -8.21
N LEU A 15 1.46 2.32 -9.35
CA LEU A 15 2.52 1.72 -10.14
C LEU A 15 3.87 1.76 -9.43
N GLU A 16 4.17 2.86 -8.72
CA GLU A 16 5.39 2.98 -7.90
C GLU A 16 5.41 1.98 -6.75
N LEU A 17 4.29 1.79 -6.06
CA LEU A 17 4.15 0.76 -5.02
C LEU A 17 4.44 -0.64 -5.56
N ARG A 18 3.87 -0.98 -6.71
CA ARG A 18 4.09 -2.28 -7.36
C ARG A 18 5.56 -2.46 -7.73
N LYS A 19 6.17 -1.43 -8.34
CA LYS A 19 7.59 -1.46 -8.73
C LYS A 19 8.50 -1.64 -7.52
N LEU A 20 8.23 -0.93 -6.44
CA LEU A 20 9.02 -1.03 -5.21
C LEU A 20 8.87 -2.42 -4.57
N ALA A 21 7.66 -2.97 -4.53
CA ALA A 21 7.42 -4.34 -4.06
C ALA A 21 8.09 -5.41 -4.95
N GLU A 22 8.15 -5.20 -6.27
CA GLU A 22 8.88 -6.07 -7.20
C GLU A 22 10.40 -6.04 -6.99
N GLN A 23 10.94 -4.94 -6.48
CA GLN A 23 12.35 -4.79 -6.12
C GLN A 23 12.70 -5.46 -4.78
N GLY A 24 11.71 -6.04 -4.09
CA GLY A 24 11.91 -6.75 -2.83
C GLY A 24 11.75 -5.89 -1.58
N ALA A 25 11.11 -4.71 -1.71
CA ALA A 25 10.85 -3.85 -0.57
C ALA A 25 9.91 -4.52 0.45
N ASP A 26 10.12 -4.20 1.72
CA ASP A 26 9.28 -4.64 2.83
C ASP A 26 8.02 -3.77 2.97
N VAL A 27 7.06 -4.22 3.79
CA VAL A 27 5.81 -3.46 4.00
C VAL A 27 6.09 -2.09 4.61
N PRO A 28 6.97 -1.92 5.63
CA PRO A 28 7.34 -0.61 6.13
C PRO A 28 7.79 0.38 5.06
N GLU A 29 8.68 -0.02 4.15
CA GLU A 29 9.17 0.80 3.04
C GLU A 29 8.03 1.21 2.09
N LEU A 30 7.12 0.28 1.79
CA LEU A 30 5.94 0.55 0.96
C LEU A 30 4.97 1.53 1.64
N VAL A 31 4.76 1.41 2.96
CA VAL A 31 3.94 2.36 3.70
C VAL A 31 4.59 3.74 3.69
N GLU A 32 5.90 3.82 3.93
CA GLU A 32 6.63 5.08 3.93
C GLU A 32 6.49 5.81 2.59
N LEU A 33 6.58 5.10 1.48
CA LEU A 33 6.32 5.65 0.15
C LEU A 33 4.92 6.31 0.06
N VAL A 34 3.87 5.64 0.55
CA VAL A 34 2.50 6.20 0.54
C VAL A 34 2.41 7.46 1.39
N LEU A 35 2.93 7.41 2.61
CA LEU A 35 2.85 8.54 3.54
C LEU A 35 3.60 9.76 2.99
N GLN A 36 4.80 9.55 2.46
CA GLN A 36 5.60 10.62 1.85
C GLN A 36 4.90 11.22 0.62
N ARG A 37 4.38 10.37 -0.28
CA ARG A 37 3.74 10.83 -1.53
C ARG A 37 2.43 11.58 -1.30
N LEU A 38 1.70 11.25 -0.24
CA LEU A 38 0.44 11.90 0.13
C LEU A 38 0.61 13.05 1.13
N GLU A 39 1.85 13.32 1.56
CA GLU A 39 2.19 14.31 2.59
C GLU A 39 1.40 14.06 3.89
N LEU A 40 1.32 12.80 4.29
CA LEU A 40 0.60 12.32 5.46
C LEU A 40 1.55 11.96 6.59
N ASN A 41 1.03 12.04 7.82
CA ASN A 41 1.69 11.53 9.01
C ASN A 41 1.02 10.21 9.47
N ASP A 42 1.71 9.49 10.35
CA ASP A 42 1.28 8.20 10.93
C ASP A 42 -0.17 8.25 11.47
N ARG A 43 -0.62 9.38 12.03
CA ARG A 43 -1.97 9.52 12.63
C ARG A 43 -3.10 9.52 11.60
N ASN A 44 -2.85 10.05 10.40
CA ASN A 44 -3.86 10.19 9.35
C ASN A 44 -3.60 9.28 8.15
N GLY A 45 -2.50 8.51 8.19
CA GLY A 45 -2.01 7.68 7.09
C GLY A 45 -2.72 6.35 6.93
N ALA A 46 -3.33 5.80 7.99
CA ALA A 46 -3.84 4.44 8.00
C ALA A 46 -4.88 4.16 6.90
N LEU A 47 -5.89 5.02 6.75
CA LEU A 47 -6.95 4.83 5.74
C LEU A 47 -6.42 4.96 4.31
N PRO A 48 -5.63 6.00 3.96
CA PRO A 48 -4.98 6.07 2.65
C PRO A 48 -4.09 4.87 2.35
N THR A 49 -3.25 4.44 3.30
CA THR A 49 -2.39 3.28 3.13
C THR A 49 -3.19 2.01 2.83
N ILE A 50 -4.29 1.75 3.55
CA ILE A 50 -5.20 0.63 3.26
C ILE A 50 -5.75 0.72 1.83
N LEU A 51 -6.22 1.89 1.41
CA LEU A 51 -6.81 2.08 0.07
C LEU A 51 -5.77 1.80 -1.03
N TYR A 52 -4.56 2.32 -0.87
CA TYR A 52 -3.48 2.14 -1.84
C TYR A 52 -2.99 0.70 -1.89
N PHE A 53 -2.83 0.01 -0.76
CA PHE A 53 -2.43 -1.40 -0.74
C PHE A 53 -3.48 -2.31 -1.38
N ARG A 54 -4.77 -2.07 -1.10
CA ARG A 54 -5.86 -2.80 -1.74
C ARG A 54 -5.85 -2.64 -3.25
N THR A 55 -5.64 -1.42 -3.73
CA THR A 55 -5.63 -1.12 -5.17
C THR A 55 -4.37 -1.66 -5.85
N ALA A 56 -3.21 -1.52 -5.21
CA ALA A 56 -1.94 -1.96 -5.77
C ALA A 56 -1.82 -3.47 -5.81
N PHE A 57 -2.23 -4.18 -4.77
CA PHE A 57 -1.97 -5.61 -4.63
C PHE A 57 -3.23 -6.47 -4.68
N ASP A 58 -4.36 -5.89 -5.09
CA ASP A 58 -5.65 -6.58 -5.20
C ASP A 58 -6.06 -7.26 -3.88
N LEU A 59 -5.86 -6.54 -2.76
CA LEU A 59 -6.17 -7.06 -1.42
C LEU A 59 -7.64 -6.81 -1.07
N SER A 60 -8.24 -7.81 -0.43
CA SER A 60 -9.50 -7.59 0.28
C SER A 60 -9.30 -6.61 1.43
N LEU A 61 -10.38 -5.98 1.90
CA LEU A 61 -10.31 -5.12 3.08
C LEU A 61 -9.75 -5.90 4.28
N ARG A 62 -10.18 -7.15 4.48
CA ARG A 62 -9.71 -8.00 5.59
C ARG A 62 -8.21 -8.19 5.58
N GLU A 63 -7.61 -8.35 4.40
CA GLU A 63 -6.17 -8.55 4.26
C GLU A 63 -5.39 -7.27 4.49
N ALA A 64 -5.93 -6.11 4.13
CA ALA A 64 -5.30 -4.82 4.35
C ALA A 64 -5.56 -4.23 5.76
N LEU A 65 -6.55 -4.74 6.51
CA LEU A 65 -6.91 -4.25 7.85
C LEU A 65 -5.75 -4.20 8.85
N PRO A 66 -4.76 -5.12 8.87
CA PRO A 66 -3.60 -5.02 9.76
C PRO A 66 -2.84 -3.69 9.66
N LEU A 67 -2.87 -3.03 8.50
CA LEU A 67 -2.26 -1.70 8.31
C LEU A 67 -2.92 -0.62 9.18
N ARG A 68 -4.20 -0.80 9.55
CA ARG A 68 -4.92 0.18 10.37
C ARG A 68 -4.24 0.39 11.71
N GLU A 69 -3.93 -0.71 12.38
CA GLU A 69 -3.31 -0.69 13.70
C GLU A 69 -1.80 -0.43 13.58
N TRP A 70 -1.18 -0.92 12.51
CA TRP A 70 0.27 -0.81 12.31
C TRP A 70 0.76 0.60 11.96
N VAL A 71 0.09 1.30 11.04
CA VAL A 71 0.54 2.65 10.57
C VAL A 71 0.61 3.67 11.72
N GLY A 72 -0.20 3.48 12.77
CA GLY A 72 -0.20 4.33 13.97
C GLY A 72 0.58 3.78 15.17
N ASN A 73 0.93 2.49 15.17
CA ASN A 73 1.50 1.80 16.32
C ASN A 73 2.67 0.92 15.84
N ARG A 74 3.90 1.44 16.02
CA ARG A 74 5.15 0.94 15.44
C ARG A 74 5.64 -0.40 16.03
N ASP A 75 4.75 -1.37 16.26
CA ASP A 75 5.17 -2.73 16.54
C ASP A 75 5.51 -3.41 15.20
N ARG A 76 6.80 -3.35 14.85
CA ARG A 76 7.30 -3.58 13.49
C ARG A 76 7.36 -5.06 13.10
N SER A 77 7.32 -5.99 14.04
CA SER A 77 7.86 -7.35 13.78
C SER A 77 6.95 -8.32 13.04
N GLU A 78 5.69 -8.00 12.75
CA GLU A 78 4.76 -9.00 12.19
C GLU A 78 4.05 -8.59 10.89
N ILE A 79 4.14 -7.32 10.47
CA ILE A 79 3.33 -6.83 9.34
C ILE A 79 3.71 -7.50 8.00
N ASP A 80 5.00 -7.77 7.80
CA ASP A 80 5.50 -8.45 6.60
C ASP A 80 4.96 -9.88 6.50
N SER A 81 4.91 -10.59 7.62
CA SER A 81 4.43 -11.97 7.67
C SER A 81 2.94 -12.07 7.33
N LEU A 82 2.17 -11.00 7.55
CA LEU A 82 0.76 -10.91 7.20
C LEU A 82 0.54 -10.47 5.74
N LEU A 83 1.24 -9.43 5.29
CA LEU A 83 0.93 -8.80 4.00
C LEU A 83 1.74 -9.33 2.83
N ILE A 84 3.01 -9.71 3.01
CA ILE A 84 3.83 -10.22 1.88
C ILE A 84 3.17 -11.44 1.22
N PRO A 85 2.68 -12.46 1.95
CA PRO A 85 2.00 -13.59 1.32
C PRO A 85 0.74 -13.16 0.53
N ALA A 86 -0.03 -12.22 1.07
CA ALA A 86 -1.23 -11.71 0.42
C ALA A 86 -0.89 -10.91 -0.86
N MET A 87 0.22 -10.15 -0.82
CA MET A 87 0.76 -9.40 -1.95
C MET A 87 1.47 -10.28 -2.98
N GLN A 88 1.79 -11.54 -2.72
CA GLN A 88 2.44 -12.40 -3.73
C GLN A 88 1.45 -13.11 -4.67
N ARG A 89 0.14 -12.91 -4.49
CA ARG A 89 -0.88 -13.47 -5.37
C ARG A 89 -0.77 -12.90 -6.80
N LYS A 90 -0.97 -13.76 -7.79
CA LYS A 90 -0.67 -13.47 -9.21
C LYS A 90 -1.56 -12.38 -9.85
N SER A 91 -2.71 -12.03 -9.26
CA SER A 91 -3.73 -11.20 -9.91
C SER A 91 -3.25 -9.79 -10.26
N TRP A 92 -2.58 -9.09 -9.35
CA TRP A 92 -2.10 -7.73 -9.61
C TRP A 92 -0.85 -7.66 -10.50
N ARG A 93 -0.06 -8.74 -10.57
CA ARG A 93 1.10 -8.83 -11.48
C ARG A 93 0.67 -8.91 -12.94
N GLN A 94 -0.47 -9.56 -13.20
CA GLN A 94 -1.09 -9.61 -14.53
C GLN A 94 -1.73 -8.26 -14.90
N ALA A 95 -2.27 -7.51 -13.93
CA ALA A 95 -2.83 -6.18 -14.16
C ALA A 95 -1.80 -5.13 -14.64
N ARG A 96 -0.49 -5.42 -14.55
CA ARG A 96 0.59 -4.60 -15.12
C ARG A 96 0.53 -4.53 -16.65
N GLU A 97 -0.09 -5.52 -17.30
CA GLU A 97 -0.26 -5.59 -18.76
C GLU A 97 -1.55 -4.91 -19.26
N ALA A 98 -2.48 -4.58 -18.36
CA ALA A 98 -3.83 -4.10 -18.71
C ALA A 98 -4.01 -2.58 -18.57
N LEU A 99 -3.00 -1.85 -18.07
CA LEU A 99 -3.07 -0.39 -17.93
C LEU A 99 -2.41 0.27 -19.16
N PRO A 100 -3.12 1.16 -19.89
CA PRO A 100 -2.55 1.85 -21.04
C PRO A 100 -1.40 2.78 -20.58
N THR A 101 -0.25 2.63 -21.24
CA THR A 101 0.90 3.55 -21.21
C THR A 101 0.53 4.94 -21.71
#